data_AF-Q5F822-F1
#
_entry.id   AF-Q5F822-F1
#
_cell.length_a   1.000
_cell.length_b   1.000
_cell.length_c   1.000
_cell.angle_alpha   90.00
_cell.angle_beta   90.00
_cell.angle_gamma   90.00
#
_symmetry.space_group_name_H-M   'P 1'
#
loop_
_entity.id
_entity.type
_entity.pdbx_description
1 polymer ?
#
loop_
_entity_poly.entity_id
_entity_poly.type
_entity_poly.pdbx_seq_one_letter_code
_entity_poly.pdbx_strand_id
1 'polypeptide(L)'
;MYDVNTHDVRRFFARVWQQRLNPLQLGALEQKALRIVEAHPEYHRYLERIEDHLDTDWLPENGESNPFLHMSLHLSVQEQAGIDQPHGIRAIHDTLCAKRGWPEAEHEMMEALAETLWTAQRYGTGLDVNFYMTRLRKLIGLGAEDQARLNPHEIA
;
A
#
# COMPACT_ATOMS: atom_id res chain seq x y z
N MET A 1 -16.87 -6.37 6.68
CA MET A 1 -15.58 -5.81 6.19
C MET A 1 -14.56 -6.19 7.25
N TYR A 2 -13.41 -6.78 6.89
CA TYR A 2 -12.36 -7.09 7.88
C TYR A 2 -12.07 -5.82 8.66
N ASP A 3 -12.46 -5.77 9.93
CA ASP A 3 -12.11 -4.66 10.82
C ASP A 3 -10.64 -4.88 11.14
N VAL A 4 -9.78 -4.43 10.22
CA VAL A 4 -8.34 -4.46 10.42
C VAL A 4 -8.10 -3.54 11.60
N ASN A 5 -7.87 -4.14 12.75
CA ASN A 5 -7.63 -3.42 13.98
C ASN A 5 -6.43 -2.48 13.76
N THR A 6 -6.70 -1.18 13.76
CA THR A 6 -5.71 -0.15 13.47
C THR A 6 -4.56 -0.20 14.48
N HIS A 7 -4.84 -0.57 15.73
CA HIS A 7 -3.81 -0.77 16.75
C HIS A 7 -2.88 -1.93 16.41
N ASP A 8 -3.40 -3.03 15.86
CA ASP A 8 -2.58 -4.19 15.51
C ASP A 8 -1.62 -3.86 14.36
N VAL A 9 -2.10 -3.13 13.34
CA VAL A 9 -1.23 -2.64 12.25
C VAL A 9 -0.16 -1.68 12.78
N ARG A 10 -0.55 -0.74 13.65
CA ARG A 10 0.37 0.21 14.28
C ARG A 10 1.47 -0.52 15.07
N ARG A 11 1.09 -1.47 15.92
CA ARG A 11 2.02 -2.28 16.72
C ARG A 11 2.87 -3.23 15.87
N PHE A 12 2.33 -3.74 14.76
CA PHE A 12 3.09 -4.56 13.82
C PHE A 12 4.32 -3.80 13.27
N PHE A 13 4.13 -2.60 12.72
CA PHE A 13 5.26 -1.81 12.21
C PHE A 13 6.24 -1.41 13.32
N ALA A 14 5.74 -1.06 14.51
CA ALA A 14 6.60 -0.73 15.64
C ALA A 14 7.46 -1.92 16.10
N ARG A 15 6.88 -3.12 16.17
CA ARG A 15 7.62 -4.36 16.47
C ARG A 15 8.72 -4.63 15.43
N VAL A 16 8.39 -4.51 14.15
CA VAL A 16 9.37 -4.66 13.06
C VAL A 16 10.52 -3.68 13.23
N TRP A 17 10.21 -2.41 13.54
CA TRP A 17 11.23 -1.39 13.78
C TRP A 17 12.09 -1.67 15.02
N GLN A 18 11.52 -2.18 16.10
CA GLN A 18 12.27 -2.60 17.29
C GLN A 18 13.25 -3.74 16.99
N GLN A 19 12.89 -4.64 16.07
CA GLN A 19 13.69 -5.81 15.70
C GLN A 19 14.67 -5.58 14.54
N ARG A 20 14.77 -4.34 14.03
CA ARG A 20 15.59 -3.96 12.86
C ARG A 20 17.06 -4.39 12.92
N LEU A 21 17.64 -4.49 14.12
CA LEU A 21 19.05 -4.86 14.29
C LEU A 21 19.31 -6.37 14.15
N ASN A 22 18.26 -7.19 14.06
CA ASN A 22 18.37 -8.62 13.81
C ASN A 22 17.39 -9.07 12.71
N PRO A 23 17.57 -8.60 11.47
CA PRO A 23 16.60 -8.80 10.38
C PRO A 23 16.46 -10.28 9.98
N LEU A 24 17.45 -11.13 10.28
CA LEU A 24 17.41 -12.56 9.99
C LEU A 24 16.39 -13.34 10.85
N GLN A 25 15.91 -12.74 11.94
CA GLN A 25 14.85 -13.32 12.78
C GLN A 25 13.44 -12.92 12.33
N LEU A 26 13.34 -11.96 11.41
CA LEU A 26 12.06 -11.49 10.88
C LEU A 26 11.52 -12.48 9.85
N GLY A 27 10.21 -12.72 9.89
CA GLY A 27 9.50 -13.45 8.84
C GLY A 27 9.47 -12.67 7.51
N ALA A 28 9.06 -13.33 6.42
CA ALA A 28 9.08 -12.71 5.09
C ALA A 28 8.28 -11.40 4.99
N LEU A 29 7.10 -11.33 5.63
CA LEU A 29 6.29 -10.11 5.68
C LEU A 29 6.96 -9.01 6.52
N GLU A 30 7.52 -9.38 7.67
CA GLU A 30 8.25 -8.45 8.55
C GLU A 30 9.51 -7.89 7.84
N GLN A 31 10.21 -8.70 7.02
CA GLN A 31 11.33 -8.23 6.20
C GLN A 31 10.90 -7.25 5.11
N LYS A 32 9.75 -7.47 4.45
CA LYS A 32 9.17 -6.48 3.51
C LYS A 32 8.86 -5.18 4.25
N ALA A 33 8.18 -5.29 5.40
CA ALA A 33 7.84 -4.14 6.24
C ALA A 33 9.08 -3.38 6.72
N LEU A 34 10.15 -4.08 7.12
CA LEU A 34 11.39 -3.44 7.57
C LEU A 34 12.00 -2.59 6.47
N ARG A 35 12.11 -3.13 5.24
CA ARG A 35 12.62 -2.36 4.09
C ARG A 35 11.79 -1.09 3.85
N ILE A 36 10.47 -1.20 3.90
CA ILE A 36 9.57 -0.03 3.76
C ILE A 36 9.84 0.99 4.86
N VAL A 37 9.93 0.56 6.13
CA VAL A 37 10.20 1.47 7.25
C VAL A 37 11.56 2.15 7.08
N GLU A 38 12.61 1.42 6.70
CA GLU A 38 13.95 1.97 6.47
C GLU A 38 13.95 3.04 5.37
N ALA A 39 13.13 2.88 4.33
CA ALA A 39 12.97 3.85 3.25
C ALA A 39 12.15 5.10 3.61
N HIS A 40 11.47 5.11 4.77
CA HIS A 40 10.63 6.24 5.23
C HIS A 40 11.07 6.74 6.63
N PRO A 41 12.24 7.40 6.73
CA PRO A 41 12.78 7.89 8.00
C PRO A 41 11.88 8.88 8.74
N GLU A 42 11.02 9.60 8.03
CA GLU A 42 10.00 10.50 8.59
C GLU A 42 9.03 9.79 9.55
N TYR A 43 8.86 8.48 9.43
CA TYR A 43 7.95 7.69 10.25
C TYR A 43 8.62 7.05 11.46
N HIS A 44 9.96 7.00 11.53
CA HIS A 44 10.69 6.34 12.62
C HIS A 44 10.29 6.89 14.00
N ARG A 45 10.09 8.21 14.10
CA ARG A 45 9.69 8.89 15.34
C ARG A 45 8.38 8.35 15.94
N TYR A 46 7.42 7.96 15.11
CA TYR A 46 6.15 7.42 15.57
C TYR A 46 6.31 5.96 16.01
N LEU A 47 7.17 5.19 15.34
CA LEU A 47 7.41 3.78 15.64
C LEU A 47 8.19 3.59 16.94
N GLU A 48 9.10 4.52 17.25
CA GLU A 48 9.84 4.54 18.53
C GLU A 48 8.95 4.81 19.74
N ARG A 49 7.81 5.48 19.54
CA ARG A 49 6.88 5.89 20.59
C ARG A 49 5.45 5.43 20.28
N ILE A 50 5.30 4.19 19.82
CA ILE A 50 4.04 3.73 19.24
C ILE A 50 2.84 3.87 20.18
N GLU A 51 3.02 3.63 21.49
CA GLU A 51 1.93 3.70 22.46
C GLU A 51 1.38 5.14 22.62
N ASP A 52 2.17 6.17 22.33
CA ASP A 52 1.71 7.58 22.30
C ASP A 52 0.86 7.88 21.04
N HIS A 53 0.94 7.01 20.03
CA HIS A 53 0.39 7.21 18.70
C HIS A 53 -0.63 6.16 18.29
N LEU A 54 -1.17 5.35 19.21
CA LEU A 54 -2.17 4.32 18.85
C LEU A 54 -3.52 4.91 18.45
N ASP A 55 -3.94 5.97 19.14
CA ASP A 55 -5.23 6.63 18.94
C ASP A 55 -5.12 7.96 18.18
N THR A 56 -3.94 8.25 17.61
CA THR A 56 -3.77 9.45 16.79
C THR A 56 -4.65 9.37 15.54
N ASP A 57 -5.50 10.39 15.37
CA ASP A 57 -6.25 10.62 14.15
C ASP A 57 -5.41 11.41 13.13
N TRP A 58 -5.04 10.71 12.07
CA TRP A 58 -4.29 11.26 10.95
C TRP A 58 -5.24 11.83 9.91
N LEU A 59 -5.61 13.10 10.09
CA LEU A 59 -6.49 13.82 9.17
C LEU A 59 -5.67 14.54 8.08
N PRO A 60 -6.12 14.54 6.81
CA PRO A 60 -5.46 15.29 5.73
C PRO A 60 -5.24 16.78 6.07
N GLU A 61 -6.15 17.35 6.88
CA GLU A 61 -6.13 18.74 7.34
C GLU A 61 -4.90 19.07 8.20
N ASN A 62 -4.30 18.08 8.84
CA ASN A 62 -3.09 18.26 9.66
C ASN A 62 -1.81 18.36 8.83
N GLY A 63 -1.91 18.23 7.49
CA GLY A 63 -0.76 18.27 6.59
C GLY A 63 0.16 17.05 6.67
N GLU A 64 -0.14 16.07 7.52
CA GLU A 64 0.61 14.82 7.66
C GLU A 64 -0.22 13.64 7.15
N SER A 65 0.32 12.92 6.16
CA SER A 65 -0.24 11.65 5.69
C SER A 65 -0.18 10.61 6.82
N ASN A 66 -1.22 9.79 6.95
CA ASN A 66 -1.23 8.69 7.92
C ASN A 66 -0.07 7.71 7.66
N PRO A 67 0.95 7.63 8.56
CA PRO A 67 2.14 6.81 8.33
C PRO A 67 1.81 5.33 8.12
N PHE A 68 0.86 4.82 8.90
CA PHE A 68 0.53 3.40 8.92
C PHE A 68 -0.31 3.00 7.71
N LEU A 69 -1.19 3.88 7.25
CA LEU A 69 -1.88 3.70 5.98
C LEU A 69 -0.87 3.69 4.83
N HIS A 70 0.03 4.66 4.80
CA HIS A 70 1.08 4.77 3.77
C HIS A 70 1.93 3.50 3.69
N MET A 71 2.49 3.06 4.82
CA MET A 71 3.29 1.82 4.86
C MET A 71 2.47 0.56 4.53
N SER A 72 1.19 0.50 4.89
CA SER A 72 0.31 -0.62 4.53
C SER A 72 -0.04 -0.64 3.04
N LEU A 73 -0.14 0.52 2.39
CA LEU A 73 -0.36 0.63 0.95
C LEU A 73 0.85 0.11 0.17
N HIS A 74 2.09 0.37 0.63
CA HIS A 74 3.28 -0.26 0.06
C HIS A 74 3.21 -1.80 0.14
N LEU A 75 2.89 -2.34 1.32
CA LEU A 75 2.72 -3.79 1.49
C LEU A 75 1.65 -4.36 0.55
N SER A 76 0.55 -3.62 0.37
CA SER A 76 -0.54 -4.02 -0.53
C SER A 76 -0.09 -4.06 -1.98
N VAL A 77 0.61 -3.03 -2.46
CA VAL A 77 1.15 -3.00 -3.84
C VAL A 77 2.18 -4.11 -4.04
N GLN A 78 3.07 -4.34 -3.08
CA GLN A 78 4.06 -5.43 -3.15
C GLN A 78 3.42 -6.81 -3.16
N GLU A 79 2.32 -7.01 -2.43
CA GLU A 79 1.59 -8.27 -2.46
C GLU A 79 0.89 -8.45 -3.81
N GLN A 80 0.15 -7.44 -4.27
CA GLN A 80 -0.52 -7.45 -5.57
C GLN A 80 0.45 -7.74 -6.72
N ALA A 81 1.59 -7.05 -6.77
CA ALA A 81 2.67 -7.34 -7.73
C ALA A 81 3.26 -8.73 -7.51
N GLY A 82 3.45 -9.14 -6.25
CA GLY A 82 4.00 -10.42 -5.83
C GLY A 82 3.19 -11.63 -6.28
N ILE A 83 1.86 -11.52 -6.37
CA ILE A 83 0.95 -12.58 -6.85
C ILE A 83 0.33 -12.28 -8.22
N ASP A 84 0.72 -11.15 -8.85
CA ASP A 84 0.14 -10.63 -10.10
C ASP A 84 -1.40 -10.55 -10.07
N GLN A 85 -1.95 -9.95 -9.01
CA GLN A 85 -3.38 -9.70 -8.87
C GLN A 85 -3.65 -8.24 -8.50
N PRO A 86 -4.38 -7.47 -9.34
CA PRO A 86 -5.01 -7.89 -10.60
C PRO A 86 -4.00 -8.23 -11.70
N HIS A 87 -4.29 -9.21 -12.56
CA HIS A 87 -3.36 -9.68 -13.61
C HIS A 87 -2.71 -8.55 -14.43
N GLY A 88 -1.40 -8.63 -14.65
CA GLY A 88 -0.62 -7.61 -15.34
C GLY A 88 -0.11 -6.48 -14.43
N ILE A 89 -0.53 -6.40 -13.17
CA ILE A 89 0.00 -5.41 -12.22
C ILE A 89 1.50 -5.61 -11.98
N ARG A 90 2.00 -6.85 -11.99
CA ARG A 90 3.44 -7.12 -11.84
C ARG A 90 4.24 -6.45 -12.95
N ALA A 91 3.82 -6.60 -14.21
CA ALA A 91 4.51 -5.99 -15.34
C ALA A 91 4.52 -4.46 -15.26
N ILE A 92 3.44 -3.85 -14.75
CA ILE A 92 3.39 -2.40 -14.50
C ILE A 92 4.37 -2.00 -13.40
N HIS A 93 4.35 -2.70 -12.27
CA HIS A 93 5.27 -2.46 -11.14
C HIS A 93 6.73 -2.58 -11.58
N ASP A 94 7.10 -3.65 -12.27
CA ASP A 94 8.46 -3.87 -12.77
C ASP A 94 8.89 -2.75 -13.74
N THR A 95 7.99 -2.32 -14.63
CA THR A 95 8.25 -1.23 -15.58
C THR A 95 8.47 0.10 -14.87
N LEU A 96 7.67 0.42 -13.85
CA LEU A 96 7.82 1.65 -13.08
C LEU A 96 9.09 1.62 -12.23
N CYS A 97 9.37 0.51 -11.55
CA CYS A 97 10.60 0.32 -10.78
C CYS A 97 11.85 0.49 -11.67
N ALA A 98 11.84 -0.04 -12.89
CA ALA A 98 12.94 0.13 -13.84
C ALA A 98 13.11 1.58 -14.31
N LYS A 99 12.03 2.37 -14.38
CA LYS A 99 12.04 3.77 -14.87
C LYS A 99 12.31 4.81 -13.78
N ARG A 100 11.91 4.54 -12.54
CA ARG A 100 11.88 5.50 -11.44
C ARG A 100 12.74 5.10 -10.25
N GLY A 101 12.96 3.80 -10.07
CA GLY A 101 13.50 3.26 -8.82
C GLY A 101 12.39 3.00 -7.80
N TRP A 102 12.76 2.25 -6.77
CA TRP A 102 11.97 2.05 -5.57
C TRP A 102 12.53 2.98 -4.46
N PRO A 103 11.69 3.65 -3.65
CA PRO A 103 10.24 3.46 -3.49
C PRO A 103 9.33 4.32 -4.41
N GLU A 104 9.87 5.21 -5.22
CA GLU A 104 9.10 6.20 -6.01
C GLU A 104 8.06 5.55 -6.94
N ALA A 105 8.42 4.43 -7.57
CA ALA A 105 7.48 3.65 -8.37
C ALA A 105 6.25 3.19 -7.58
N GLU A 106 6.43 2.78 -6.32
CA GLU A 106 5.32 2.34 -5.48
C GLU A 106 4.48 3.53 -5.01
N HIS A 107 5.07 4.71 -4.76
CA HIS A 107 4.31 5.93 -4.46
C HIS A 107 3.33 6.27 -5.59
N GLU A 108 3.77 6.25 -6.85
CA GLU A 108 2.89 6.50 -8.02
C GLU A 108 1.75 5.46 -8.10
N MET A 109 2.04 4.18 -7.84
CA MET A 109 1.01 3.13 -7.84
C MET A 109 0.02 3.27 -6.68
N MET A 110 0.51 3.68 -5.51
CA MET A 110 -0.29 3.87 -4.31
C MET A 110 -1.33 4.98 -4.47
N GLU A 111 -1.06 6.04 -5.24
CA GLU A 111 -2.07 7.06 -5.55
C GLU A 111 -3.30 6.43 -6.24
N ALA A 112 -3.08 5.56 -7.22
CA ALA A 112 -4.16 4.85 -7.90
C ALA A 112 -4.92 3.91 -6.95
N LEU A 113 -4.20 3.22 -6.05
CA LEU A 113 -4.81 2.33 -5.06
C LEU A 113 -5.64 3.11 -4.03
N ALA A 114 -5.10 4.19 -3.49
CA ALA A 114 -5.77 5.04 -2.50
C ALA A 114 -7.06 5.65 -3.07
N GLU A 115 -7.02 6.16 -4.31
CA GLU A 115 -8.21 6.70 -4.99
C GLU A 115 -9.27 5.63 -5.24
N THR A 116 -8.84 4.41 -5.60
CA THR A 116 -9.75 3.26 -5.78
C THR A 116 -10.45 2.90 -4.48
N LEU A 117 -9.69 2.81 -3.37
CA LEU A 117 -10.23 2.51 -2.04
C LEU A 117 -11.19 3.60 -1.56
N TRP A 118 -10.80 4.87 -1.72
CA TRP A 118 -11.63 6.01 -1.34
C TRP A 118 -12.94 6.04 -2.11
N THR A 119 -12.91 5.79 -3.43
CA THR A 119 -14.10 5.74 -4.27
C THR A 119 -15.06 4.65 -3.80
N ALA A 120 -14.55 3.43 -3.58
CA ALA A 120 -15.34 2.32 -3.06
C ALA A 120 -15.99 2.65 -1.70
N GLN A 121 -15.22 3.23 -0.78
CA GLN A 121 -15.73 3.61 0.54
C GLN A 121 -16.77 4.73 0.46
N ARG A 122 -16.51 5.78 -0.32
CA ARG A 122 -17.39 6.94 -0.46
C ARG A 122 -18.75 6.59 -1.03
N TYR A 123 -18.78 5.70 -2.03
CA TYR A 123 -20.00 5.32 -2.73
C TYR A 123 -20.61 4.00 -2.25
N GLY A 124 -20.00 3.35 -1.25
CA GLY A 124 -20.46 2.07 -0.74
C GLY A 124 -20.46 0.96 -1.80
N THR A 125 -19.60 1.09 -2.82
CA THR A 125 -19.47 0.10 -3.90
C THR A 125 -18.32 -0.86 -3.61
N GLY A 126 -18.26 -1.97 -4.35
CA GLY A 126 -17.07 -2.82 -4.33
C GLY A 126 -15.88 -2.13 -5.02
N LEU A 127 -14.69 -2.74 -4.88
CA LEU A 127 -13.49 -2.28 -5.58
C LEU A 127 -13.68 -2.41 -7.09
N ASP A 128 -13.42 -1.32 -7.80
CA ASP A 128 -13.42 -1.28 -9.25
C ASP A 128 -12.00 -1.56 -9.78
N VAL A 129 -11.79 -2.80 -10.22
CA VAL A 129 -10.52 -3.27 -10.77
C VAL A 129 -10.22 -2.62 -12.12
N ASN A 130 -11.25 -2.27 -12.91
CA ASN A 130 -11.07 -1.60 -14.20
C ASN A 130 -10.57 -0.17 -14.00
N PHE A 131 -11.15 0.55 -13.03
CA PHE A 131 -10.68 1.87 -12.63
C PHE A 131 -9.22 1.81 -12.17
N TYR A 132 -8.91 0.89 -11.25
CA TYR A 132 -7.56 0.73 -10.71
C TYR A 132 -6.54 0.41 -11.81
N MET A 133 -6.80 -0.61 -12.62
CA MET A 133 -5.88 -1.02 -13.68
C MET A 133 -5.73 0.02 -14.79
N THR A 134 -6.80 0.76 -15.11
CA THR A 134 -6.71 1.86 -16.07
C THR A 134 -5.77 2.96 -15.56
N ARG A 135 -5.85 3.31 -14.27
CA ARG A 135 -4.96 4.30 -13.66
C ARG A 135 -3.51 3.83 -13.67
N LEU A 136 -3.26 2.58 -13.27
CA LEU A 136 -1.92 1.99 -13.29
C LEU A 136 -1.32 1.92 -14.71
N ARG A 137 -2.12 1.52 -15.70
CA ARG A 137 -1.70 1.46 -17.11
C ARG A 137 -1.28 2.82 -17.65
N LYS A 138 -1.97 3.90 -17.26
CA LYS A 138 -1.61 5.27 -17.64
C LYS A 138 -0.21 5.67 -17.16
N LEU A 139 0.23 5.19 -15.99
CA LEU A 139 1.57 5.47 -15.46
C LEU A 139 2.70 4.96 -16.38
N ILE A 140 2.42 3.90 -17.14
CA ILE A 140 3.38 3.33 -18.11
C ILE A 140 3.08 3.73 -19.56
N GLY A 141 2.18 4.69 -19.79
CA GLY A 141 1.83 5.19 -21.11
C GLY A 141 0.81 4.35 -21.88
N LEU A 142 0.08 3.47 -21.20
CA LEU A 142 -1.00 2.67 -21.79
C LEU A 142 -2.38 3.27 -21.47
N GLY A 143 -3.35 3.01 -22.35
CA GLY A 143 -4.76 3.38 -22.13
C GLY A 143 -5.53 2.35 -21.29
N ALA A 144 -6.86 2.53 -21.21
CA ALA A 144 -7.76 1.49 -20.69
C ALA A 144 -7.61 0.19 -21.50
N GLU A 145 -8.00 -0.93 -20.91
CA GLU A 145 -8.04 -2.21 -21.62
C GLU A 145 -9.28 -2.29 -22.52
N ASP A 146 -9.15 -3.01 -23.64
CA ASP A 146 -10.26 -3.18 -24.60
C ASP A 146 -11.39 -4.05 -24.03
N GLN A 147 -11.05 -4.95 -23.10
CA GLN A 147 -11.99 -5.84 -22.42
C GLN A 147 -12.04 -5.51 -20.93
N ALA A 148 -13.24 -5.24 -20.42
CA ALA A 148 -13.45 -5.01 -19.00
C ALA A 148 -13.23 -6.30 -18.20
N ARG A 149 -12.50 -6.17 -17.08
CA ARG A 149 -12.30 -7.21 -16.08
C ARG A 149 -13.57 -7.38 -15.25
N LEU A 150 -13.84 -8.61 -14.81
CA LEU A 150 -14.86 -8.86 -13.78
C LEU A 150 -14.37 -8.30 -12.45
N ASN A 151 -15.18 -7.47 -11.81
CA ASN A 151 -14.88 -7.00 -10.48
C ASN A 151 -15.13 -8.12 -9.45
N PRO A 152 -14.37 -8.17 -8.34
CA PRO A 152 -14.55 -9.20 -7.31
C PRO A 152 -15.97 -9.28 -6.74
N HIS A 153 -16.71 -8.17 -6.75
CA HIS A 153 -18.08 -8.08 -6.25
C HIS A 153 -19.15 -8.47 -7.28
N GLU A 154 -18.76 -8.69 -8.53
CA GLU A 154 -19.65 -9.17 -9.61
C GLU A 154 -19.62 -10.70 -9.73
N ILE A 155 -18.62 -11.35 -9.14
CA ILE A 155 -18.48 -12.80 -9.08
C ILE A 155 -19.12 -13.25 -7.77
N ALA A 156 -20.43 -13.50 -7.80
CA ALA A 156 -21.21 -14.05 -6.68
C ALA A 156 -21.93 -15.34 -7.11
#